data_AF-Q8VSY9-F1
#
_entry.id   AF-Q8VSY9-F1
#
_cell.length_a   1.000
_cell.length_b   1.000
_cell.length_c   1.000
_cell.angle_alpha   90.00
_cell.angle_beta   90.00
_cell.angle_gamma   90.00
#
_symmetry.space_group_name_H-M   'P 1'
#
loop_
_entity.id
_entity.type
_entity.pdbx_description
1 polymer ?
#
loop_
_entity_poly.entity_id
_entity_poly.type
_entity_poly.pdbx_seq_one_letter_code
_entity_poly.pdbx_strand_id
1 'polypeptide(L)'
;LSCHIQNIVLFVLLPWFIGYIKMDILLMYILALLGFIILVIYAPSATKKQPIPIKLRKGKKIKTIVVTLLLLFISLILKEPYSQLVLLGLTLIAFAQLPIFFPKEDV
;
A
#
# COMPACT_ATOMS: atom_id res chain seq x y z
N LEU A 1 15.43 -2.92 10.80
CA LEU A 1 16.05 -1.62 10.49
C LEU A 1 15.62 -1.09 9.12
N SER A 2 15.78 -1.87 8.03
CA SER A 2 15.45 -1.43 6.66
C SER A 2 14.00 -0.89 6.48
N CYS A 3 13.00 -1.57 7.06
CA CYS A 3 11.60 -1.14 7.00
C CYS A 3 11.35 0.20 7.73
N HIS A 4 12.03 0.47 8.84
CA HIS A 4 11.88 1.76 9.54
C HIS A 4 12.47 2.91 8.73
N ILE A 5 13.64 2.70 8.11
CA ILE A 5 14.27 3.69 7.24
C ILE A 5 13.38 3.95 6.02
N GLN A 6 12.84 2.90 5.39
CA GLN A 6 11.91 3.01 4.28
C GLN A 6 10.65 3.81 4.67
N ASN A 7 10.07 3.55 5.84
CA ASN A 7 8.88 4.28 6.29
C ASN A 7 9.16 5.77 6.55
N ILE A 8 10.31 6.09 7.15
CA ILE A 8 10.74 7.47 7.40
C ILE A 8 10.97 8.20 6.07
N VAL A 9 11.64 7.55 5.12
CA VAL A 9 11.90 8.10 3.79
C VAL A 9 10.59 8.35 3.04
N LEU A 10 9.64 7.40 3.09
CA LEU A 10 8.32 7.57 2.49
C LEU A 10 7.55 8.73 3.13
N PHE A 11 7.59 8.88 4.45
CA PHE A 11 6.88 9.95 5.17
C PHE A 11 7.35 11.35 4.78
N VAL A 12 8.64 11.54 4.50
CA VAL A 12 9.22 12.83 4.10
C VAL A 12 9.08 13.07 2.59
N LEU A 13 9.28 12.04 1.76
CA LEU A 13 9.20 12.17 0.29
C LEU A 13 7.76 12.36 -0.22
N LEU A 14 6.77 11.71 0.38
CA LEU A 14 5.37 11.73 -0.10
C LEU A 14 4.79 13.15 -0.24
N PRO A 15 4.84 14.00 0.81
CA PRO A 15 4.29 15.36 0.72
C PRO A 15 5.06 16.22 -0.28
N TRP A 16 6.38 16.02 -0.38
CA TRP A 16 7.22 16.77 -1.31
C TRP A 16 6.95 16.38 -2.77
N PHE A 17 6.74 15.09 -3.04
CA PHE A 17 6.47 14.56 -4.38
C PHE A 17 5.14 15.10 -4.95
N ILE A 18 4.10 15.20 -4.11
CA ILE A 18 2.79 15.71 -4.54
C ILE A 18 2.78 17.24 -4.68
N GLY A 19 3.54 17.96 -3.85
CA GLY A 19 3.68 19.41 -3.99
C GLY A 19 4.31 19.86 -5.31
N TYR A 20 5.17 19.02 -5.91
CA TYR A 20 5.88 19.34 -7.15
C TYR A 20 5.25 18.74 -8.41
N ILE A 21 4.62 17.57 -8.30
CA ILE A 21 4.10 16.86 -9.47
C ILE A 21 2.58 17.00 -9.54
N LYS A 22 2.12 17.82 -10.48
CA LYS A 22 0.72 17.84 -10.93
C LYS A 22 0.42 16.58 -11.75
N MET A 23 0.34 15.44 -11.07
CA MET A 23 -0.08 14.18 -11.71
C MET A 23 -1.57 14.24 -12.02
N ASP A 24 -1.93 13.73 -13.20
CA ASP A 24 -3.33 13.54 -13.56
C ASP A 24 -3.98 12.53 -12.60
N ILE A 25 -5.12 12.91 -12.03
CA ILE A 25 -5.80 12.13 -11.00
C ILE A 25 -6.33 10.79 -11.55
N LEU A 26 -6.66 10.73 -12.85
CA LEU A 26 -7.14 9.52 -13.50
C LEU A 26 -6.02 8.47 -13.57
N LEU A 27 -4.79 8.91 -13.87
CA LEU A 27 -3.61 8.06 -13.88
C LEU A 27 -3.33 7.48 -12.47
N MET A 28 -3.51 8.29 -11.41
CA MET A 28 -3.39 7.81 -10.03
C MET A 28 -4.44 6.76 -9.66
N TYR A 29 -5.68 6.89 -10.12
CA TYR A 29 -6.70 5.87 -9.90
C TYR A 29 -6.37 4.54 -10.58
N ILE A 30 -5.82 4.57 -11.81
CA ILE A 30 -5.37 3.37 -12.52
C ILE A 30 -4.25 2.67 -11.71
N LEU A 31 -3.26 3.44 -11.25
CA LEU A 31 -2.19 2.93 -10.40
C LEU A 31 -2.72 2.35 -9.08
N ALA A 32 -3.67 3.02 -8.43
CA ALA A 32 -4.27 2.53 -7.19
C ALA A 32 -5.07 1.23 -7.38
N LEU A 33 -5.75 1.07 -8.53
CA LEU A 33 -6.42 -0.18 -8.90
C LEU A 33 -5.42 -1.33 -9.11
N LEU A 34 -4.32 -1.08 -9.81
CA LEU A 34 -3.23 -2.07 -9.93
C LEU A 34 -2.65 -2.42 -8.56
N GLY A 35 -2.45 -1.41 -7.70
CA GLY A 35 -2.03 -1.60 -6.32
C GLY A 35 -3.01 -2.46 -5.51
N PHE A 36 -4.31 -2.24 -5.68
CA PHE A 36 -5.34 -3.06 -5.04
C PHE A 36 -5.27 -4.53 -5.47
N ILE A 37 -5.07 -4.81 -6.76
CA ILE A 37 -4.90 -6.18 -7.26
C ILE A 37 -3.68 -6.84 -6.61
N ILE A 38 -2.55 -6.13 -6.55
CA ILE A 38 -1.33 -6.60 -5.89
C ILE A 38 -1.59 -6.90 -4.41
N LEU A 39 -2.32 -6.03 -3.70
CA LEU A 39 -2.68 -6.25 -2.30
C LEU A 39 -3.55 -7.51 -2.11
N VAL A 40 -4.52 -7.75 -3.00
CA VAL A 40 -5.37 -8.95 -2.94
C VAL A 40 -4.55 -10.23 -3.16
N ILE A 41 -3.55 -10.21 -4.03
CA ILE A 41 -2.72 -11.38 -4.33
C ILE A 41 -1.70 -11.63 -3.22
N TYR A 42 -0.94 -10.61 -2.84
CA TYR A 42 0.26 -10.74 -2.02
C TYR A 42 0.02 -10.49 -0.52
N ALA A 43 -1.10 -9.88 -0.11
CA ALA A 43 -1.42 -9.76 1.31
C ALA A 43 -2.03 -11.06 1.89
N PRO A 44 -1.71 -11.41 3.15
CA PRO A 44 -0.74 -10.78 4.03
C PRO A 44 0.70 -11.27 3.75
N SER A 45 1.65 -10.34 3.68
CA SER A 45 3.09 -10.63 3.62
C SER A 45 3.55 -11.13 5.00
N ALA A 46 3.42 -12.44 5.23
CA ALA A 46 3.98 -13.07 6.41
C ALA A 46 5.50 -13.11 6.27
N THR A 47 6.22 -12.50 7.22
CA THR A 47 7.69 -12.55 7.27
C THR A 47 8.14 -13.67 8.21
N LYS A 48 9.29 -14.32 7.94
CA LYS A 48 9.83 -15.34 8.85
C LYS A 48 10.14 -14.80 10.25
N LYS A 49 10.52 -13.52 10.38
CA LYS A 49 10.82 -12.88 11.67
C LYS A 49 9.59 -12.63 12.54
N GLN A 50 8.40 -12.50 11.94
CA GLN A 50 7.13 -12.36 12.63
C GLN A 50 6.07 -13.25 11.95
N PRO A 51 6.10 -14.58 12.22
CA PRO A 51 5.18 -15.50 11.60
C PRO A 51 3.74 -15.18 12.03
N ILE A 52 2.84 -15.07 11.07
CA ILE A 52 1.42 -14.85 11.33
C ILE A 52 0.77 -16.22 11.58
N PRO A 53 0.10 -16.45 12.72
CA PRO A 53 -0.63 -17.68 12.96
C PRO A 53 -1.59 -18.00 11.82
N ILE A 54 -1.61 -19.24 11.34
CA ILE A 54 -2.37 -19.67 10.16
C ILE A 54 -3.86 -19.32 10.29
N LYS A 55 -4.42 -19.44 11.51
CA LYS A 55 -5.80 -19.07 11.85
C LYS A 55 -6.12 -17.59 11.60
N LEU A 56 -5.14 -16.70 11.79
CA LEU A 56 -5.31 -15.24 11.64
C LEU A 56 -5.03 -14.74 10.21
N ARG A 57 -4.45 -15.58 9.35
CA ARG A 57 -4.03 -15.19 7.99
C ARG A 57 -5.21 -14.77 7.12
N LYS A 58 -6.31 -15.54 7.16
CA LYS A 58 -7.55 -15.23 6.43
C LYS A 58 -8.18 -13.93 6.93
N GLY A 59 -8.26 -13.75 8.26
CA GLY A 59 -8.81 -12.54 8.86
C GLY A 59 -8.02 -11.28 8.50
N LYS A 60 -6.69 -11.33 8.55
CA LYS A 60 -5.83 -10.21 8.13
C LYS A 60 -5.99 -9.87 6.65
N LYS A 61 -6.13 -10.89 5.78
CA LYS A 61 -6.38 -10.67 4.34
C LYS A 61 -7.69 -9.90 4.11
N ILE A 62 -8.78 -10.35 4.74
CA ILE A 62 -10.09 -9.69 4.63
C ILE A 62 -10.01 -8.26 5.15
N LYS A 63 -9.38 -8.05 6.31
CA LYS A 63 -9.19 -6.69 6.86
C LYS A 63 -8.42 -5.79 5.90
N THR A 64 -7.35 -6.27 5.27
CA THR A 64 -6.61 -5.49 4.27
C THR A 64 -7.51 -5.08 3.11
N ILE A 65 -8.26 -6.03 2.54
CA ILE A 65 -9.18 -5.74 1.42
C ILE A 65 -10.23 -4.71 1.82
N VAL A 66 -10.88 -4.90 2.97
CA VAL A 66 -11.93 -3.99 3.47
C VAL A 66 -11.39 -2.59 3.70
N VAL A 67 -10.23 -2.48 4.37
CA VAL A 67 -9.60 -1.17 4.65
C VAL A 67 -9.18 -0.47 3.37
N THR A 68 -8.59 -1.19 2.40
CA THR A 68 -8.18 -0.57 1.13
C THR A 68 -9.39 -0.10 0.31
N LEU A 69 -10.48 -0.87 0.30
CA LEU A 69 -11.71 -0.49 -0.41
C LEU A 69 -12.37 0.74 0.24
N LEU A 70 -12.38 0.79 1.57
CA LEU A 70 -12.86 1.95 2.33
C LEU A 70 -12.01 3.19 2.03
N LEU A 71 -10.68 3.08 1.99
CA LEU A 71 -9.77 4.18 1.63
C LEU A 71 -9.98 4.67 0.20
N LEU A 72 -10.22 3.77 -0.76
CA LEU A 72 -10.58 4.16 -2.13
C LEU A 72 -11.90 4.94 -2.15
N PHE A 73 -12.89 4.51 -1.38
CA PHE A 73 -14.17 5.23 -1.29
C PHE A 73 -14.00 6.63 -0.67
N ILE A 74 -13.22 6.74 0.42
CA ILE A 74 -12.86 8.03 1.03
C ILE A 74 -12.15 8.93 0.02
N SER A 75 -11.28 8.38 -0.82
CA SER A 75 -10.52 9.16 -1.81
C SER A 75 -11.42 9.91 -2.80
N LEU A 76 -12.62 9.39 -3.11
CA LEU A 76 -13.59 10.03 -4.01
C LEU A 76 -14.26 11.27 -3.39
N ILE A 77 -14.31 11.35 -2.06
CA ILE A 77 -14.96 12.44 -1.32
C ILE A 77 -13.95 13.56 -1.02
N LEU A 78 -12.67 13.22 -0.92
CA LEU A 78 -11.60 14.16 -0.62
C LEU A 78 -11.27 15.07 -1.82
N LYS A 79 -11.04 16.35 -1.54
CA LYS A 79 -10.53 17.30 -2.55
C LYS A 79 -9.02 17.15 -2.71
N GLU A 80 -8.52 17.49 -3.89
CA GLU A 80 -7.08 17.60 -4.14
C GLU A 80 -6.44 18.62 -3.17
N PRO A 81 -5.22 18.36 -2.64
CA PRO A 81 -4.30 17.27 -2.95
C PRO A 81 -4.45 16.01 -2.07
N TYR A 82 -5.43 15.99 -1.16
CA TYR A 82 -5.58 14.92 -0.17
C TYR A 82 -5.99 13.58 -0.80
N SER A 83 -6.82 13.60 -1.85
CA SER A 83 -7.17 12.41 -2.62
C SER A 83 -5.92 11.78 -3.26
N GLN A 84 -5.03 12.60 -3.84
CA GLN A 84 -3.77 12.15 -4.44
C GLN A 84 -2.83 11.53 -3.40
N LEU A 85 -2.74 12.10 -2.20
CA LEU A 85 -1.96 11.53 -1.09
C LEU A 85 -2.43 10.13 -0.72
N VAL A 86 -3.75 9.93 -0.62
CA VAL A 86 -4.33 8.63 -0.29
C VAL A 86 -4.03 7.61 -1.39
N LEU A 87 -4.25 7.96 -2.65
CA LEU A 87 -4.00 7.09 -3.80
C LEU A 87 -2.53 6.71 -3.90
N LEU A 88 -1.62 7.68 -3.75
CA LEU A 88 -0.18 7.45 -3.79
C LEU A 88 0.26 6.58 -2.59
N GLY A 89 -0.28 6.80 -1.40
CA GLY A 89 -0.06 5.93 -0.25
C GLY A 89 -0.47 4.47 -0.51
N LEU A 90 -1.64 4.24 -1.12
CA LEU A 90 -2.11 2.91 -1.49
C LEU A 90 -1.16 2.22 -2.48
N THR A 91 -0.68 2.95 -3.49
CA THR A 91 0.26 2.41 -4.48
C THR A 91 1.59 2.00 -3.84
N LEU A 92 2.14 2.84 -2.95
CA LEU A 92 3.39 2.56 -2.25
C LEU A 92 3.29 1.35 -1.34
N ILE A 93 2.18 1.21 -0.60
CA ILE A 93 1.93 0.06 0.26
C ILE A 93 1.85 -1.22 -0.59
N ALA A 94 1.15 -1.17 -1.72
CA ALA A 94 1.09 -2.29 -2.66
C ALA A 94 2.47 -2.68 -3.21
N PHE A 95 3.28 -1.71 -3.64
CA PHE A 95 4.65 -1.95 -4.09
C PHE A 95 5.51 -2.58 -2.98
N ALA A 96 5.40 -2.08 -1.75
CA ALA A 96 6.15 -2.62 -0.62
C ALA A 96 5.78 -4.08 -0.30
N GLN A 97 4.55 -4.52 -0.62
CA GLN A 97 4.10 -5.89 -0.42
C GLN A 97 4.50 -6.87 -1.52
N LEU A 98 5.17 -6.41 -2.57
CA LEU A 98 5.67 -7.30 -3.61
C LEU A 98 6.67 -8.32 -3.05
N PRO A 99 6.69 -9.56 -3.59
CA PRO A 99 7.57 -10.63 -3.12
C PRO A 99 9.06 -10.32 -3.31
N ILE A 100 9.40 -9.30 -4.11
CA ILE A 100 10.77 -8.82 -4.30
C ILE A 100 11.37 -8.28 -3.00
N PHE A 101 10.57 -7.60 -2.17
CA PHE A 101 11.01 -7.05 -0.89
C PHE A 101 10.96 -8.06 0.26
N PHE A 102 10.20 -9.14 0.07
CA PHE A 102 10.04 -10.24 1.02
C PHE A 102 10.22 -11.57 0.29
N PRO A 103 11.44 -11.89 -0.18
CA PRO A 103 11.70 -13.20 -0.75
C PRO A 103 11.28 -14.26 0.27
N LYS A 104 10.51 -15.25 -0.18
CA LYS A 104 10.27 -16.45 0.62
C LYS A 104 11.63 -17.13 0.73
N GLU A 105 12.38 -16.85 1.79
CA GLU A 105 13.53 -17.67 2.13
C GLU A 105 12.99 -19.09 2.33
N ASP A 106 13.38 -19.95 1.41
CA ASP A 106 12.88 -21.31 1.23
C ASP A 106 12.87 -22.10 2.56
N VAL A 107 11.94 -23.04 2.65
CA VAL A 107 12.02 -24.21 3.54
C VAL A 107 12.10 -25.43 2.66
#